data_AF-A0A1V5PJK1-F1
#
_entry.id   AF-A0A1V5PJK1-F1
#
_cell.length_a   1.000
_cell.length_b   1.000
_cell.length_c   1.000
_cell.angle_alpha   90.00
_cell.angle_beta   90.00
_cell.angle_gamma   90.00
#
_symmetry.space_group_name_H-M   'P 1'
#
loop_
_entity.id
_entity.type
_entity.pdbx_description
1 polymer ?
#
loop_
_entity_poly.entity_id
_entity_poly.type
_entity_poly.pdbx_seq_one_letter_code
_entity_poly.pdbx_strand_id
1 'polypeptide(L)'
;MKFDTVDLPSVDRFARNITDIRVKENGVVGELPDSITFLRMYGADTLDDLDVLERWGKNRIYENIRGYLGFMGADEPCILDLHEKYHGPHGLVAGTTGSGKSETLQSYLLSLAVNYGPDDISFFIIDYKGGRNG
;
A
#
# COMPACT_ATOMS: atom_id res chain seq x y z
N MET A 1 -11.57 -42.69 -21.31
CA MET A 1 -10.66 -42.08 -20.32
C MET A 1 -10.60 -43.04 -19.14
N LYS A 2 -9.45 -43.67 -18.88
CA LYS A 2 -9.29 -44.64 -17.78
C LYS A 2 -8.70 -43.86 -16.62
N PHE A 3 -9.41 -43.79 -15.50
CA PHE A 3 -8.90 -43.11 -14.30
C PHE A 3 -7.95 -44.05 -13.56
N ASP A 4 -6.90 -43.48 -13.00
CA ASP A 4 -6.02 -44.21 -12.10
C ASP A 4 -6.76 -44.50 -10.79
N THR A 5 -6.64 -45.75 -10.32
CA THR A 5 -7.25 -46.21 -9.08
C THR A 5 -6.17 -46.39 -8.03
N VAL A 6 -6.43 -45.90 -6.81
CA VAL A 6 -5.54 -46.08 -5.67
C VAL A 6 -6.31 -46.72 -4.51
N ASP A 7 -5.63 -47.48 -3.67
CA ASP A 7 -6.24 -48.13 -2.52
C ASP A 7 -6.44 -47.16 -1.33
N LEU A 8 -7.45 -47.43 -0.50
CA LEU A 8 -7.80 -46.61 0.67
C LEU A 8 -6.62 -46.40 1.64
N PRO A 9 -5.80 -47.41 1.98
CA PRO A 9 -4.59 -47.21 2.80
C PRO A 9 -3.60 -46.20 2.22
N SER A 10 -3.40 -46.22 0.90
CA SER A 10 -2.53 -45.25 0.21
C SER A 10 -3.10 -43.83 0.27
N VAL A 11 -4.43 -43.67 0.17
CA VAL A 11 -5.09 -42.36 0.37
C VAL A 11 -4.90 -41.86 1.80
N ASP A 12 -5.11 -42.70 2.82
CA ASP A 12 -4.96 -42.30 4.23
C ASP A 12 -3.53 -41.83 4.54
N ARG A 13 -2.52 -42.55 4.02
CA ARG A 13 -1.12 -42.17 4.17
C ARG A 13 -0.80 -40.85 3.47
N PHE A 14 -1.33 -40.65 2.27
CA PHE A 14 -1.16 -39.39 1.55
C PHE A 14 -1.81 -38.22 2.30
N ALA A 15 -3.03 -38.41 2.80
CA ALA A 15 -3.74 -37.41 3.61
C ALA A 15 -2.95 -37.01 4.86
N ARG A 16 -2.38 -37.97 5.60
CA ARG A 16 -1.51 -37.70 6.76
C ARG A 16 -0.19 -37.03 6.40
N ASN A 17 0.34 -37.25 5.19
CA ASN A 17 1.56 -36.58 4.76
C ASN A 17 1.30 -35.12 4.38
N ILE A 18 0.12 -34.79 3.84
CA ILE A 18 -0.22 -33.42 3.47
C ILE A 18 -0.75 -32.58 4.63
N THR A 19 -1.16 -33.18 5.76
CA THR A 19 -1.66 -32.41 6.92
C THR A 19 -0.63 -31.47 7.54
N ASP A 20 0.67 -31.73 7.38
CA ASP A 20 1.74 -30.87 7.88
C ASP A 20 2.14 -29.76 6.89
N ILE A 21 1.58 -29.80 5.67
CA ILE A 21 1.76 -28.75 4.67
C ILE A 21 0.80 -27.62 5.02
N ARG A 22 1.28 -26.66 5.82
CA ARG A 22 0.61 -25.38 5.98
C ARG A 22 0.69 -24.61 4.67
N VAL A 23 -0.38 -24.64 3.90
CA VAL A 23 -0.60 -23.62 2.87
C VAL A 23 -0.69 -22.30 3.61
N LYS A 24 0.08 -21.28 3.18
CA LYS A 24 -0.29 -19.90 3.49
C LYS A 24 -1.65 -19.70 2.85
N GLU A 25 -2.72 -20.00 3.58
CA GLU A 25 -4.02 -19.45 3.26
C GLU A 25 -3.77 -17.95 3.20
N ASN A 26 -3.99 -17.35 2.03
CA ASN A 26 -4.26 -15.93 1.98
C ASN A 26 -5.47 -15.78 2.91
N GLY A 27 -5.21 -15.46 4.17
CA GLY A 27 -6.23 -15.37 5.20
C GLY A 27 -7.34 -14.55 4.59
N VAL A 28 -8.59 -15.03 4.72
CA VAL A 28 -9.81 -14.41 4.18
C VAL A 28 -9.57 -12.92 4.14
N VAL A 29 -9.22 -12.41 2.95
CA VAL A 29 -8.93 -11.00 2.78
C VAL A 29 -10.28 -10.39 3.06
N GLY A 30 -10.47 -9.81 4.24
CA GLY A 30 -11.67 -9.03 4.52
C GLY A 30 -11.84 -8.14 3.31
N GLU A 31 -13.00 -8.25 2.65
CA GLU A 31 -13.21 -7.69 1.31
C GLU A 31 -12.61 -6.28 1.27
N LEU A 32 -11.61 -6.09 0.42
CA LEU A 32 -11.01 -4.78 0.25
C LEU A 32 -12.14 -3.83 -0.14
N PRO A 33 -12.33 -2.71 0.57
CA PRO A 33 -13.38 -1.79 0.24
C PRO A 33 -13.15 -1.25 -1.18
N ASP A 34 -14.22 -1.01 -1.93
CA ASP A 34 -14.16 -0.49 -3.31
C ASP A 34 -13.33 0.81 -3.41
N SER A 35 -13.32 1.60 -2.35
CA SER A 35 -12.42 2.74 -2.18
C SER A 35 -12.23 3.09 -0.70
N ILE A 36 -11.11 3.73 -0.39
CA ILE A 36 -10.84 4.34 0.90
C ILE A 36 -10.51 5.83 0.70
N THR A 37 -11.20 6.69 1.43
CA THR A 37 -10.91 8.14 1.41
C THR A 37 -9.61 8.43 2.15
N PHE A 38 -8.94 9.53 1.81
CA PHE A 38 -7.69 9.92 2.45
C PHE A 38 -7.77 10.04 3.99
N LEU A 39 -8.80 10.71 4.53
CA LEU A 39 -8.96 10.85 5.99
C LEU A 39 -9.13 9.48 6.66
N ARG A 40 -9.96 8.63 6.09
CA ARG A 40 -10.13 7.25 6.56
C ARG A 40 -8.84 6.42 6.50
N MET A 41 -7.95 6.65 5.52
CA MET A 41 -6.62 6.01 5.53
C MET A 41 -5.78 6.38 6.76
N TYR A 42 -6.03 7.56 7.31
CA TYR A 42 -5.40 8.08 8.51
C TYR A 42 -6.18 7.78 9.79
N GLY A 43 -7.33 7.09 9.69
CA GLY A 43 -8.25 6.90 10.83
C GLY A 43 -8.87 8.21 11.31
N ALA A 44 -8.95 9.22 10.45
CA ALA A 44 -9.50 10.54 10.73
C ALA A 44 -10.91 10.69 10.14
N ASP A 45 -11.79 11.36 10.86
CA ASP A 45 -13.14 11.72 10.39
C ASP A 45 -13.17 13.18 9.89
N THR A 46 -12.31 14.03 10.46
CA THR A 46 -12.17 15.46 10.15
C THR A 46 -10.71 15.81 9.85
N LEU A 47 -10.47 17.05 9.41
CA LEU A 47 -9.11 17.54 9.18
C LEU A 47 -8.33 17.75 10.48
N ASP A 48 -9.02 18.10 11.57
CA ASP A 48 -8.39 18.34 12.87
C ASP A 48 -7.82 17.03 13.44
N ASP A 49 -8.50 15.89 13.20
CA ASP A 49 -8.04 14.55 13.63
C ASP A 49 -6.74 14.09 12.95
N LEU A 50 -6.24 14.82 11.95
CA LEU A 50 -4.94 14.52 11.35
C LEU A 50 -3.78 14.90 12.26
N ASP A 51 -3.96 15.81 13.23
CA ASP A 51 -2.93 16.26 14.17
C ASP A 51 -1.61 16.65 13.47
N VAL A 52 -1.71 17.37 12.35
CA VAL A 52 -0.58 17.67 11.43
C VAL A 52 0.61 18.29 12.16
N LEU A 53 0.36 19.27 13.03
CA LEU A 53 1.43 19.94 13.79
C LEU A 53 2.15 18.98 14.75
N GLU A 54 1.42 18.04 15.35
CA GLU A 54 2.00 17.03 16.22
C GLU A 54 2.83 16.02 15.43
N ARG A 55 2.34 15.61 14.25
CA ARG A 55 3.08 14.71 13.34
C ARG A 55 4.41 15.32 12.91
N TRP A 56 4.41 16.60 12.52
CA TRP A 56 5.65 17.31 12.19
C TRP A 56 6.61 17.37 13.38
N GLY A 57 6.07 17.59 14.59
CA GLY A 57 6.86 17.58 15.82
C GLY A 57 7.48 16.21 16.15
N LYS A 58 6.81 15.11 15.80
CA LYS A 58 7.22 13.73 16.10
C LYS A 58 8.09 13.08 15.03
N ASN A 59 7.79 13.32 13.76
CA ASN A 59 8.47 12.65 12.66
C ASN A 59 9.86 13.26 12.41
N ARG A 60 10.79 12.40 11.98
CA ARG A 60 12.19 12.76 11.75
C ARG A 60 12.67 12.16 10.44
N ILE A 61 12.98 13.01 9.46
CA ILE A 61 13.36 12.56 8.12
C ILE A 61 14.63 11.70 8.08
N TYR A 62 15.52 11.79 9.07
CA TYR A 62 16.70 10.93 9.19
C TYR A 62 16.40 9.51 9.70
N GLU A 63 15.18 9.29 10.20
CA GLU A 63 14.70 7.97 10.62
C GLU A 63 13.90 7.29 9.52
N ASN A 64 12.99 8.01 8.88
CA ASN A 64 12.12 7.51 7.81
C ASN A 64 11.44 8.65 7.03
N ILE A 65 10.99 8.35 5.80
CA ILE A 65 10.22 9.27 4.95
C ILE A 65 9.01 8.52 4.37
N ARG A 66 8.00 8.29 5.21
CA ARG A 66 6.85 7.40 4.95
C ARG A 66 5.61 8.14 4.50
N GLY A 67 5.01 7.66 3.41
CA GLY A 67 3.68 8.05 2.96
C GLY A 67 2.81 6.83 2.63
N TYR A 68 1.52 6.96 2.89
CA TYR A 68 0.49 5.99 2.53
C TYR A 68 0.22 6.02 1.02
N LEU A 69 0.11 4.83 0.43
CA LEU A 69 -0.39 4.60 -0.92
C LEU A 69 -1.82 4.06 -0.93
N GLY A 70 -2.25 3.42 0.16
CA GLY A 70 -3.54 2.74 0.27
C GLY A 70 -3.49 1.63 1.30
N PHE A 71 -4.31 0.60 1.12
CA PHE A 71 -4.38 -0.59 1.97
C PHE A 71 -4.31 -1.86 1.11
N MET A 72 -3.55 -2.86 1.56
CA MET A 72 -3.43 -4.18 0.88
C MET A 72 -4.41 -5.22 1.43
N GLY A 73 -5.05 -4.94 2.57
CA GLY A 73 -6.13 -5.69 3.21
C GLY A 73 -6.88 -4.78 4.18
N ALA A 74 -7.89 -5.30 4.91
CA ALA A 74 -8.77 -4.48 5.77
C ALA A 74 -8.01 -3.50 6.71
N ASP A 75 -6.89 -3.94 7.30
CA ASP A 75 -6.09 -3.13 8.23
C ASP A 75 -4.58 -3.17 7.92
N GLU A 76 -4.20 -3.53 6.68
CA GLU A 76 -2.79 -3.57 6.28
C GLU A 76 -2.45 -2.38 5.38
N PRO A 77 -1.82 -1.31 5.91
CA PRO A 77 -1.50 -0.15 5.10
C PRO A 77 -0.38 -0.44 4.10
N CYS A 78 -0.60 -0.02 2.86
CA CYS A 78 0.43 0.04 1.85
C CYS A 78 1.22 1.35 2.02
N ILE A 79 2.50 1.26 2.36
CA ILE A 79 3.36 2.42 2.67
C ILE A 79 4.57 2.40 1.73
N LEU A 80 4.92 3.58 1.22
CA LEU A 80 6.20 3.83 0.55
C LEU A 80 7.09 4.68 1.47
N ASP A 81 8.38 4.33 1.56
CA ASP A 81 9.35 4.94 2.48
C ASP A 81 10.61 5.30 1.71
N LEU A 82 10.78 6.59 1.40
CA LEU A 82 11.86 7.08 0.54
C LEU A 82 13.23 7.14 1.24
N HIS A 83 13.29 6.87 2.53
CA HIS A 83 14.56 6.89 3.24
C HIS A 83 15.46 5.74 2.77
N GLU A 84 16.77 5.99 2.63
CA GLU A 84 17.75 5.04 2.05
C GLU A 84 17.83 3.69 2.78
N LYS A 85 17.47 3.67 4.07
CA LYS A 85 17.40 2.44 4.88
C LYS A 85 16.24 1.51 4.50
N TYR A 86 15.25 1.99 3.74
CA TYR A 86 14.04 1.25 3.38
C TYR A 86 13.90 1.12 1.85
N HIS A 87 12.93 1.80 1.22
CA HIS A 87 12.70 1.65 -0.22
C HIS A 87 13.62 2.54 -1.07
N GLY A 88 14.25 3.55 -0.46
CA GLY A 88 15.23 4.40 -1.10
C GLY A 88 14.64 5.59 -1.86
N PRO A 89 15.50 6.54 -2.26
CA PRO A 89 15.10 7.89 -2.66
C PRO A 89 14.53 7.99 -4.08
N HIS A 90 14.53 6.89 -4.83
CA HIS A 90 14.16 6.87 -6.24
C HIS A 90 13.15 5.77 -6.51
N GLY A 91 12.09 6.09 -7.25
CA GLY A 91 11.04 5.15 -7.60
C GLY A 91 10.48 5.40 -8.99
N LEU A 92 9.89 4.36 -9.58
CA LEU A 92 9.20 4.41 -10.87
C LEU A 92 7.75 3.94 -10.66
N VAL A 93 6.79 4.79 -11.02
CA VAL A 93 5.37 4.43 -11.05
C VAL A 93 4.91 4.36 -12.50
N ALA A 94 4.48 3.18 -12.93
CA ALA A 94 3.96 2.93 -14.27
C ALA A 94 2.49 2.51 -14.21
N GLY A 95 1.72 2.86 -15.24
CA GLY A 95 0.31 2.52 -15.33
C GLY A 95 -0.32 3.12 -16.57
N THR A 96 -1.30 2.40 -17.13
CA THR A 96 -2.05 2.83 -18.32
C THR A 96 -2.96 4.02 -18.01
N THR A 97 -3.53 4.64 -19.05
CA THR A 97 -4.55 5.67 -18.86
C THR A 97 -5.74 5.09 -18.10
N GLY A 98 -6.20 5.79 -17.07
CA GLY A 98 -7.30 5.34 -16.21
C GLY A 98 -6.90 4.41 -15.06
N SER A 99 -5.62 4.05 -14.93
CA SER A 99 -5.16 3.12 -13.88
C SER A 99 -5.02 3.75 -12.48
N GLY A 100 -5.48 4.99 -12.27
CA GLY A 100 -5.35 5.69 -10.98
C GLY A 100 -3.96 6.29 -10.66
N LYS A 101 -2.96 6.17 -11.55
CA LYS A 101 -1.58 6.62 -11.27
C LYS A 101 -1.44 8.06 -10.74
N SER A 102 -2.17 9.01 -11.32
CA SER A 102 -2.14 10.41 -10.88
C SER A 102 -2.75 10.58 -9.48
N GLU A 103 -3.83 9.86 -9.18
CA GLU A 103 -4.51 9.87 -7.89
C GLU A 103 -3.65 9.22 -6.81
N THR A 104 -2.97 8.12 -7.13
CA THR A 104 -1.97 7.49 -6.24
C THR A 104 -0.85 8.45 -5.89
N LEU A 105 -0.27 9.15 -6.89
CA LEU A 105 0.79 10.13 -6.64
C LEU A 105 0.30 11.32 -5.80
N GLN A 106 -0.89 11.85 -6.08
CA GLN A 106 -1.46 12.94 -5.29
C GLN A 106 -1.72 12.52 -3.83
N SER A 107 -2.28 11.32 -3.62
CA SER A 107 -2.52 10.77 -2.28
C SER A 107 -1.22 10.57 -1.50
N TYR A 108 -0.18 10.08 -2.19
CA TYR A 108 1.15 9.91 -1.61
C TYR A 108 1.79 11.25 -1.22
N LEU A 109 1.75 12.25 -2.10
CA LEU A 109 2.29 13.58 -1.82
C LEU A 109 1.55 14.25 -0.65
N LEU A 110 0.22 14.13 -0.61
CA LEU A 110 -0.58 14.62 0.51
C LEU A 110 -0.23 13.91 1.82
N SER A 111 0.00 12.59 1.76
CA SER A 111 0.43 11.81 2.92
C SER A 111 1.78 12.30 3.47
N LEU A 112 2.73 12.59 2.60
CA LEU A 112 4.02 13.18 3.00
C LEU A 112 3.83 14.57 3.63
N ALA A 113 2.99 15.43 3.05
CA ALA A 113 2.71 16.77 3.59
C ALA A 113 2.04 16.74 4.97
N VAL A 114 1.18 15.75 5.24
CA VAL A 114 0.56 15.54 6.56
C VAL A 114 1.59 15.06 7.59
N ASN A 115 2.56 14.25 7.18
CA ASN A 115 3.52 13.64 8.10
C ASN A 115 4.76 14.50 8.35
N TYR A 116 5.17 15.36 7.40
CA TYR A 116 6.44 16.10 7.47
C TYR A 116 6.22 17.58 7.14
N GLY A 117 6.90 18.44 7.89
CA GLY A 117 6.77 19.89 7.74
C GLY A 117 7.44 20.42 6.46
N PRO A 118 7.17 21.68 6.08
CA PRO A 118 7.80 22.31 4.92
C PRO A 118 9.31 22.49 5.06
N ASP A 119 9.83 22.55 6.29
CA ASP A 119 11.27 22.59 6.57
C ASP A 119 11.95 21.22 6.35
N ASP A 120 11.17 20.13 6.34
CA ASP A 120 11.64 18.76 6.17
C ASP A 120 11.53 18.28 4.71
N ILE A 121 10.41 18.59 4.04
CA ILE A 121 10.11 18.12 2.68
C ILE A 121 9.57 19.26 1.81
N SER A 122 10.06 19.32 0.58
CA SER A 122 9.57 20.21 -0.47
C SER A 122 9.24 19.41 -1.74
N PHE A 123 8.19 19.80 -2.46
CA PHE A 123 7.74 19.12 -3.67
C PHE A 123 8.06 19.93 -4.92
N PHE A 124 8.69 19.30 -5.90
CA PHE A 124 8.89 19.84 -7.24
C PHE A 124 8.21 18.91 -8.25
N ILE A 125 7.07 19.36 -8.81
CA ILE A 125 6.20 18.53 -9.65
C ILE A 125 6.34 18.96 -11.10
N ILE A 126 6.60 17.99 -11.98
CA ILE A 126 6.63 18.19 -13.43
C ILE A 126 5.56 17.29 -14.05
N ASP A 127 4.55 17.89 -14.68
CA ASP A 127 3.56 17.17 -15.48
C ASP A 127 3.75 17.52 -16.96
N TYR A 128 4.10 16.52 -17.76
CA TYR A 128 4.36 16.68 -19.20
C TYR A 128 3.08 16.70 -20.06
N LYS A 129 1.89 16.71 -19.45
CA LYS A 129 0.62 16.71 -20.17
C LYS A 129 0.10 18.12 -20.48
N GLY A 130 0.79 18.84 -21.36
CA GLY A 130 0.37 20.12 -21.93
C GLY A 130 0.35 20.06 -23.46
N GLY A 131 -0.81 19.80 -24.05
CA GLY A 131 -0.98 19.78 -25.51
C GLY A 131 -2.31 19.19 -26.00
N ARG A 132 -3.44 19.52 -25.39
CA ARG A 132 -4.71 19.51 -26.14
C ARG A 132 -4.79 20.86 -26.84
N ASN A 133 -4.41 20.87 -28.11
CA ASN A 133 -4.66 21.98 -29.01
C ASN A 133 -6.15 22.36 -28.95
N GLY A 134 -6.42 23.67 -29.03
CA GLY A 134 -7.77 24.21 -29.16
C GLY A 134 -8.47 23.81 -30.45
#